data_AF-A0A848CCH0-F1
#
_entry.id   AF-A0A848CCH0-F1
#
_cell.length_a   1.000
_cell.length_b   1.000
_cell.length_c   1.000
_cell.angle_alpha   90.00
_cell.angle_beta   90.00
_cell.angle_gamma   90.00
#
_symmetry.space_group_name_H-M   'P 1'
#
loop_
_entity.id
_entity.type
_entity.pdbx_description
1 polymer ?
#
loop_
_entity_poly.entity_id
_entity_poly.type
_entity_poly.pdbx_seq_one_letter_code
_entity_poly.pdbx_strand_id
1 'polypeptide(L)'
;MRIFTQEIIVAPQHIDIQNRVSNLCYVQWMQDLAINHSTVQGWGVERYEAEGHGWVVRQHTITYKRPALAGDVITAATWVAELASRQSLRRYLFWRAADRSVLAEAATVWVYIDMATGRPSRLPASLQSAFEVVADDKEVLQLLQG
;
A
#
# COMPACT_ATOMS: atom_id res chain seq x y z
N MET A 1 -10.78 8.59 -3.66
CA MET A 1 -9.47 9.23 -3.93
C MET A 1 -8.54 8.20 -4.57
N ARG A 2 -8.13 8.36 -5.83
CA ARG A 2 -7.43 7.31 -6.59
C ARG A 2 -5.98 7.00 -6.15
N ILE A 3 -5.25 8.00 -5.63
CA ILE A 3 -3.94 7.84 -4.99
C ILE A 3 -4.06 8.29 -3.55
N PHE A 4 -3.72 7.42 -2.61
CA PHE A 4 -3.75 7.72 -1.18
C PHE A 4 -2.33 7.99 -0.68
N THR A 5 -2.16 9.05 0.11
CA THR A 5 -0.89 9.39 0.75
C THR A 5 -1.03 9.47 2.26
N GLN A 6 0.05 9.14 2.96
CA GLN A 6 0.15 9.28 4.41
C GLN A 6 1.59 9.63 4.78
N GLU A 7 1.75 10.45 5.82
CA GLU A 7 3.05 10.69 6.43
C GLU A 7 3.35 9.64 7.51
N ILE A 8 4.63 9.25 7.58
CA ILE A 8 5.16 8.30 8.53
C ILE A 8 6.39 8.94 9.17
N ILE A 9 6.33 9.12 10.50
CA ILE A 9 7.46 9.59 11.28
C ILE A 9 8.29 8.38 11.68
N VAL A 10 9.57 8.35 11.29
CA VAL A 10 10.46 7.24 11.62
C VAL A 10 10.87 7.33 13.08
N ALA A 11 10.17 6.57 13.92
CA ALA A 11 10.48 6.41 15.33
C ALA A 11 11.66 5.43 15.58
N PRO A 12 12.34 5.51 16.73
CA PRO A 12 13.47 4.63 17.06
C PRO A 12 13.17 3.14 16.95
N GLN A 13 11.94 2.69 17.26
CA GLN A 13 11.56 1.28 17.14
C GLN A 13 11.55 0.75 15.70
N HIS A 14 11.57 1.63 14.69
CA HIS A 14 11.64 1.22 13.29
C HIS A 14 13.06 0.90 12.84
N ILE A 15 14.07 1.24 13.64
CA ILE A 15 15.49 1.12 13.27
C ILE A 15 16.01 -0.27 13.62
N ASP A 16 16.66 -0.91 12.64
CA ASP A 16 17.31 -2.20 12.81
C ASP A 16 18.77 -2.07 13.28
N ILE A 17 19.43 -3.21 13.46
CA ILE A 17 20.82 -3.31 13.87
C ILE A 17 21.83 -2.72 12.86
N GLN A 18 21.39 -2.35 11.64
CA GLN A 18 22.18 -1.64 10.63
C GLN A 18 21.99 -0.12 10.71
N ASN A 19 21.36 0.40 11.77
CA ASN A 19 21.08 1.82 12.00
C ASN A 19 20.26 2.48 10.87
N ARG A 20 19.35 1.72 10.26
CA ARG A 20 18.40 2.20 9.25
C ARG A 20 17.01 1.62 9.52
N VAL A 21 16.00 2.15 8.87
CA VAL A 21 14.65 1.56 8.92
C VAL A 21 14.69 0.10 8.47
N SER A 22 14.14 -0.78 9.31
CA SER A 22 13.99 -2.21 9.02
C SER A 22 13.14 -2.43 7.76
N ASN A 23 13.54 -3.39 6.94
CA ASN A 23 12.73 -3.83 5.79
C ASN A 23 11.31 -4.31 6.22
N LEU A 24 11.15 -4.83 7.43
CA LEU A 24 9.86 -5.26 7.97
C LEU A 24 8.90 -4.08 8.16
N CYS A 25 9.40 -2.89 8.50
CA CYS A 25 8.58 -1.70 8.62
C CYS A 25 7.92 -1.34 7.30
N TYR A 26 8.63 -1.45 6.17
CA TYR A 26 8.04 -1.21 4.85
C TYR A 26 6.91 -2.18 4.54
N VAL A 27 7.06 -3.46 4.91
CA VAL A 27 5.98 -4.46 4.74
C VAL A 27 4.75 -4.11 5.59
N GLN A 28 4.96 -3.69 6.83
CA GLN A 28 3.87 -3.23 7.69
C GLN A 28 3.17 -1.99 7.10
N TRP A 29 3.94 -0.96 6.74
CA TRP A 29 3.39 0.28 6.20
C TRP A 29 2.64 0.09 4.89
N MET A 30 3.09 -0.82 4.01
CA MET A 30 2.35 -1.16 2.79
C MET A 30 0.97 -1.78 3.09
N GLN A 31 0.85 -2.58 4.15
CA GLN A 31 -0.43 -3.14 4.58
C GLN A 31 -1.32 -2.05 5.17
N ASP A 32 -0.77 -1.24 6.08
CA ASP A 32 -1.51 -0.13 6.71
C ASP A 32 -2.03 0.86 5.66
N LEU A 33 -1.20 1.25 4.68
CA LEU A 33 -1.59 2.09 3.56
C LEU A 33 -2.72 1.47 2.72
N ALA A 34 -2.66 0.16 2.46
CA ALA A 34 -3.70 -0.53 1.70
C ALA A 34 -5.03 -0.54 2.47
N ILE A 35 -4.99 -0.82 3.77
CA ILE A 35 -6.17 -0.83 4.67
C ILE A 35 -6.75 0.58 4.78
N ASN A 36 -5.93 1.59 5.01
CA ASN A 36 -6.35 2.98 5.16
C ASN A 36 -6.96 3.51 3.86
N HIS A 37 -6.30 3.27 2.71
CA HIS A 37 -6.87 3.62 1.41
C HIS A 37 -8.20 2.88 1.19
N SER A 38 -8.29 1.58 1.47
CA SER A 38 -9.54 0.85 1.29
C SER A 38 -10.66 1.39 2.17
N THR A 39 -10.35 1.74 3.43
CA THR A 39 -11.30 2.31 4.38
C THR A 39 -11.86 3.64 3.90
N VAL A 40 -11.04 4.56 3.42
CA VAL A 40 -11.53 5.86 2.91
C VAL A 40 -12.35 5.72 1.62
N GLN A 41 -12.28 4.58 0.94
CA GLN A 41 -13.12 4.23 -0.23
C GLN A 41 -14.43 3.52 0.18
N GLY A 42 -14.75 3.46 1.48
CA GLY A 42 -15.94 2.79 2.00
C GLY A 42 -15.81 1.26 2.08
N TRP A 43 -14.58 0.74 2.01
CA TRP A 43 -14.25 -0.68 2.10
C TRP A 43 -13.25 -0.93 3.25
N GLY A 44 -13.71 -0.75 4.48
CA GLY A 44 -12.95 -1.04 5.69
C GLY A 44 -13.03 -2.50 6.13
N VAL A 45 -12.24 -2.86 7.14
CA VAL A 45 -12.14 -4.23 7.70
C VAL A 45 -13.52 -4.77 8.13
N GLU A 46 -14.30 -3.98 8.87
CA GLU A 46 -15.62 -4.38 9.36
C GLU A 46 -16.60 -4.74 8.23
N ARG A 47 -16.50 -4.04 7.09
CA ARG A 47 -17.33 -4.32 5.92
C ARG A 47 -16.94 -5.64 5.27
N TYR A 48 -15.65 -5.87 5.08
CA TYR A 48 -15.13 -7.12 4.54
C TYR A 48 -15.56 -8.31 5.40
N GLU A 49 -15.44 -8.19 6.72
CA GLU A 49 -15.90 -9.20 7.68
C GLU A 49 -17.42 -9.44 7.57
N ALA A 50 -18.23 -8.38 7.55
CA ALA A 50 -19.68 -8.49 7.42
C ALA A 50 -20.11 -9.13 6.09
N GLU A 51 -19.36 -8.89 5.01
CA GLU A 51 -19.59 -9.50 3.70
C GLU A 51 -18.96 -10.90 3.57
N GLY A 52 -18.24 -11.40 4.60
CA GLY A 52 -17.62 -12.73 4.62
C GLY A 52 -16.44 -12.90 3.66
N HIS A 53 -15.81 -11.79 3.26
CA HIS A 53 -14.75 -11.77 2.27
C HIS A 53 -13.55 -10.97 2.75
N GLY A 54 -12.38 -11.23 2.19
CA GLY A 54 -11.18 -10.51 2.55
C GLY A 54 -10.12 -10.52 1.47
N TRP A 55 -8.95 -10.02 1.83
CA TRP A 55 -7.79 -9.99 0.97
C TRP A 55 -6.63 -10.70 1.63
N VAL A 56 -5.90 -11.51 0.85
CA VAL A 56 -4.64 -12.11 1.27
C VAL A 56 -3.52 -11.64 0.34
N VAL A 57 -2.34 -11.44 0.92
CA VAL A 57 -1.14 -11.16 0.15
C VAL A 57 -0.70 -12.42 -0.58
N ARG A 58 -0.55 -12.33 -1.90
CA ARG A 58 0.10 -13.36 -2.71
C ARG A 58 1.59 -13.11 -2.89
N GLN A 59 1.99 -11.86 -3.07
CA GLN A 59 3.37 -11.48 -3.31
C GLN A 59 3.61 -10.02 -2.94
N HIS A 60 4.77 -9.74 -2.33
CA HIS A 60 5.36 -8.41 -2.27
C HIS A 60 6.58 -8.35 -3.20
N THR A 61 6.79 -7.22 -3.84
CA THR A 61 8.04 -6.88 -4.54
C THR A 61 8.46 -5.51 -4.07
N ILE A 62 9.68 -5.38 -3.55
CA ILE A 62 10.18 -4.13 -2.97
C ILE A 62 11.59 -3.88 -3.51
N THR A 63 11.83 -2.67 -3.98
CA THR A 63 13.16 -2.17 -4.33
C THR A 63 13.52 -1.03 -3.38
N TYR A 64 14.51 -1.27 -2.53
CA TYR A 64 15.07 -0.27 -1.63
C TYR A 64 16.14 0.53 -2.37
N LYS A 65 15.91 1.83 -2.54
CA LYS A 65 16.82 2.73 -3.26
C LYS A 65 17.75 3.48 -2.32
N ARG A 66 17.23 3.91 -1.16
CA ARG A 66 17.98 4.69 -0.15
C ARG A 66 17.49 4.34 1.25
N PRO A 67 18.38 4.38 2.27
CA PRO A 67 17.98 4.16 3.65
C PRO A 67 17.19 5.36 4.19
N ALA A 68 16.23 5.08 5.05
CA ALA A 68 15.63 6.06 5.95
C ALA A 68 16.21 5.89 7.37
N LEU A 69 16.27 6.98 8.12
CA LEU A 69 16.89 7.06 9.44
C LEU A 69 15.88 7.54 10.49
N ALA A 70 16.22 7.37 11.77
CA ALA A 70 15.39 7.89 12.86
C ALA A 70 15.18 9.40 12.71
N GLY A 71 13.95 9.86 12.90
CA GLY A 71 13.56 11.26 12.72
C GLY A 71 13.22 11.66 11.28
N ASP A 72 13.48 10.81 10.27
CA ASP A 72 12.99 11.08 8.92
C ASP A 72 11.46 11.13 8.92
N VAL A 73 10.91 12.09 8.15
CA VAL A 73 9.49 12.08 7.75
C VAL A 73 9.41 11.49 6.36
N ILE A 74 8.72 10.36 6.24
CA ILE A 74 8.47 9.68 4.98
C ILE A 74 7.06 10.00 4.53
N THR A 75 6.91 10.45 3.29
CA THR A 75 5.60 10.40 2.63
C THR A 75 5.50 9.09 1.88
N ALA A 76 4.41 8.36 2.13
CA ALA A 76 4.13 7.09 1.50
C ALA A 76 2.83 7.18 0.70
N ALA A 77 2.88 6.76 -0.57
CA ALA A 77 1.74 6.72 -1.47
C ALA A 77 1.34 5.28 -1.79
N THR A 78 0.04 5.05 -2.01
CA THR A 78 -0.47 3.80 -2.57
C THR A 78 -1.64 4.00 -3.52
N TRP A 79 -1.70 3.17 -4.56
CA TRP A 79 -2.76 3.18 -5.56
C TRP A 79 -3.00 1.78 -6.13
N VAL A 80 -4.20 1.56 -6.66
CA VAL A 80 -4.54 0.32 -7.39
C VAL A 80 -4.05 0.48 -8.82
N ALA A 81 -3.02 -0.27 -9.19
CA ALA A 81 -2.43 -0.23 -10.53
C ALA A 81 -3.15 -1.16 -11.50
N GLU A 82 -3.66 -2.29 -11.00
CA GLU A 82 -4.52 -3.19 -11.77
C GLU A 82 -5.60 -3.78 -10.86
N LEU A 83 -6.78 -3.99 -11.42
CA LEU A 83 -7.88 -4.66 -10.76
C LEU A 83 -8.48 -5.70 -11.71
N ALA A 84 -8.24 -6.97 -11.43
CA ALA A 84 -8.76 -8.09 -12.19
C ALA A 84 -9.84 -8.82 -11.38
N SER A 85 -10.52 -9.80 -11.99
CA SER A 85 -11.73 -10.40 -11.40
C SER A 85 -11.61 -10.95 -9.96
N ARG A 86 -10.40 -11.33 -9.51
CA ARG A 86 -10.13 -11.90 -8.17
C ARG A 86 -8.86 -11.39 -7.51
N GLN A 87 -8.19 -10.41 -8.13
CA GLN A 87 -6.89 -9.93 -7.67
C GLN A 87 -6.72 -8.44 -7.92
N SER A 88 -5.87 -7.81 -7.12
CA SER A 88 -5.46 -6.43 -7.31
C SER A 88 -3.94 -6.33 -7.28
N LEU A 89 -3.36 -5.63 -8.25
CA LEU A 89 -1.99 -5.15 -8.15
C LEU A 89 -2.05 -3.76 -7.52
N ARG A 90 -1.49 -3.63 -6.32
CA ARG A 90 -1.34 -2.36 -5.63
C ARG A 90 0.12 -1.93 -5.65
N ARG A 91 0.39 -0.68 -6.00
CA ARG A 91 1.76 -0.12 -6.01
C ARG A 91 1.92 0.89 -4.89
N TYR A 92 3.19 1.12 -4.55
CA TYR A 92 3.60 1.98 -3.45
C TYR A 92 4.86 2.75 -3.83
N LEU A 93 4.94 3.98 -3.35
CA LEU A 93 6.13 4.83 -3.46
C LEU A 93 6.39 5.49 -2.11
N PHE A 94 7.64 5.44 -1.65
CA PHE A 94 8.09 6.04 -0.41
C PHE A 94 9.18 7.06 -0.71
N TRP A 95 9.03 8.29 -0.23
CA TRP A 95 10.05 9.32 -0.35
C TRP A 95 10.24 10.09 0.95
N ARG A 96 11.46 10.58 1.20
CA ARG A 96 11.74 11.46 2.33
C ARG A 96 11.17 12.85 2.03
N ALA A 97 10.40 13.41 2.95
CA ALA A 97 9.76 14.71 2.79
C ALA A 97 10.79 15.85 2.64
N ALA A 98 11.90 15.78 3.40
CA ALA A 98 12.91 16.83 3.48
C ALA A 98 13.63 17.12 2.15
N ASP A 99 13.95 16.08 1.37
CA ASP A 99 14.78 16.19 0.16
C ASP A 99 14.13 15.55 -1.08
N ARG A 100 12.89 15.04 -0.94
CA ARG A 100 12.14 14.32 -1.99
C ARG A 100 12.86 13.11 -2.57
N SER A 101 13.86 12.57 -1.86
CA SER A 101 14.58 11.40 -2.32
C SER A 101 13.69 10.16 -2.23
N VAL A 102 13.58 9.43 -3.35
CA VAL A 102 12.87 8.14 -3.37
C VAL A 102 13.66 7.15 -2.53
N LEU A 103 12.99 6.59 -1.53
CA LEU A 103 13.52 5.64 -0.56
C LEU A 103 13.24 4.20 -1.02
N ALA A 104 12.00 3.92 -1.41
CA ALA A 104 11.59 2.61 -1.88
C ALA A 104 10.44 2.69 -2.89
N GLU A 105 10.44 1.75 -3.82
CA GLU A 105 9.33 1.43 -4.70
C GLU A 105 8.85 0.02 -4.38
N ALA A 106 7.54 -0.19 -4.34
CA ALA A 106 7.01 -1.50 -4.03
C ALA A 106 5.69 -1.80 -4.72
N ALA A 107 5.34 -3.09 -4.73
CA ALA A 107 4.06 -3.58 -5.17
C ALA A 107 3.61 -4.78 -4.33
N THR A 108 2.29 -4.93 -4.21
CA THR A 108 1.65 -6.08 -3.59
C THR A 108 0.60 -6.64 -4.54
N VAL A 109 0.67 -7.94 -4.78
CA VAL A 109 -0.41 -8.68 -5.43
C VAL A 109 -1.33 -9.20 -4.34
N TRP A 110 -2.55 -8.67 -4.29
CA TRP A 110 -3.59 -9.08 -3.37
C TRP A 110 -4.56 -10.03 -4.07
N VAL A 111 -5.01 -11.07 -3.38
CA VAL A 111 -6.03 -12.00 -3.86
C VAL A 111 -7.26 -11.87 -2.97
N TYR A 112 -8.41 -11.62 -3.60
CA TYR A 112 -9.69 -11.55 -2.90
C TYR A 112 -10.19 -12.94 -2.61
N ILE A 113 -10.59 -13.20 -1.38
CA ILE A 113 -10.97 -14.53 -0.91
C ILE A 113 -12.34 -14.51 -0.23
N ASP A 114 -13.02 -15.64 -0.31
CA ASP A 114 -14.08 -16.00 0.64
C ASP A 114 -13.41 -16.44 1.95
N MET A 115 -13.76 -15.80 3.07
CA MET A 115 -13.08 -16.03 4.35
C MET A 115 -13.40 -17.40 4.95
N ALA A 116 -14.59 -17.96 4.68
CA ALA A 116 -15.00 -19.26 5.20
C ALA A 116 -14.20 -20.41 4.56
N THR A 117 -13.89 -20.29 3.27
CA THR A 117 -13.20 -21.33 2.50
C THR A 117 -11.72 -21.05 2.26
N GLY A 118 -11.28 -19.80 2.43
CA GLY A 118 -9.94 -19.32 2.09
C GLY A 118 -9.63 -19.31 0.59
N ARG A 119 -10.65 -19.51 -0.26
CA ARG A 119 -10.46 -19.65 -1.72
C ARG A 119 -10.66 -18.33 -2.45
N PRO A 120 -9.98 -18.12 -3.60
CA PRO A 120 -10.18 -16.92 -4.41
C PRO A 120 -11.64 -16.71 -4.84
N SER A 121 -12.20 -15.56 -4.50
CA SER A 121 -13.57 -15.16 -4.84
C SER A 121 -13.56 -14.04 -5.87
N ARG A 122 -14.69 -13.87 -6.58
CA ARG A 122 -14.85 -12.77 -7.55
C ARG A 122 -15.12 -11.47 -6.80
N LEU A 123 -14.46 -10.39 -7.21
CA LEU A 123 -14.72 -9.06 -6.68
C LEU A 123 -16.18 -8.64 -6.97
N PRO A 124 -16.94 -8.17 -5.97
CA PRO A 124 -18.25 -7.58 -6.23
C PRO A 124 -18.13 -6.28 -7.04
N ALA A 125 -19.16 -5.97 -7.83
CA ALA A 125 -19.16 -4.77 -8.68
C ALA A 125 -19.04 -3.46 -7.87
N SER A 126 -19.59 -3.45 -6.66
CA SER A 126 -19.48 -2.36 -5.70
C SER A 126 -18.05 -2.12 -5.23
N LEU A 127 -17.22 -3.16 -5.13
CA LEU A 127 -15.81 -3.05 -4.79
C LEU A 127 -15.01 -2.55 -5.99
N GLN A 128 -15.26 -3.13 -7.17
CA GLN A 128 -14.58 -2.72 -8.40
C GLN A 128 -14.82 -1.23 -8.71
N SER A 129 -16.04 -0.74 -8.50
CA SER A 129 -16.40 0.65 -8.79
C SER A 129 -15.88 1.65 -7.75
N ALA A 130 -15.45 1.19 -6.57
CA ALA A 130 -14.91 2.05 -5.52
C ALA A 130 -13.46 2.49 -5.77
N PHE A 131 -12.76 1.82 -6.70
CA PHE A 131 -11.36 2.10 -7.00
C PHE A 131 -11.19 2.47 -8.47
N GLU A 132 -10.73 3.70 -8.71
CA GLU A 132 -10.20 4.10 -10.01
C GLU A 132 -8.77 3.56 -10.17
N VAL A 133 -8.49 2.91 -11.30
CA VAL A 133 -7.19 2.30 -11.59
C VAL A 133 -6.21 3.35 -12.11
N VAL A 134 -5.00 3.39 -11.54
CA VAL A 134 -3.90 4.26 -11.97
C VAL A 134 -2.75 3.39 -12.47
N ALA A 135 -2.68 3.16 -13.78
CA ALA A 135 -1.85 2.11 -14.37
C ALA A 135 -0.33 2.38 -14.31
N ASP A 136 0.08 3.65 -14.38
CA ASP A 136 1.49 4.06 -14.31
C ASP A 136 1.78 4.90 -13.06
N ASP A 137 3.06 5.22 -12.86
CA ASP A 137 3.54 5.98 -11.72
C ASP A 137 3.66 7.48 -12.00
N LYS A 138 3.32 7.97 -13.20
CA LYS A 138 3.55 9.38 -13.58
C LYS A 138 2.83 10.35 -12.67
N GLU A 139 1.56 10.09 -12.38
CA GLU A 139 0.75 10.93 -11.48
C GLU A 139 1.30 10.93 -10.05
N VAL A 140 1.85 9.80 -9.60
CA VAL A 140 2.45 9.70 -8.27
C VAL A 140 3.79 10.42 -8.23
N LEU A 141 4.58 10.33 -9.30
CA LEU A 141 5.84 11.04 -9.44
C LEU A 141 5.63 12.56 -9.52
N GLN A 142 4.49 13.04 -10.01
CA GLN A 142 4.12 14.46 -9.92
C GLN A 142 3.98 14.92 -8.46
N LEU A 143 3.52 14.06 -7.53
CA LEU A 143 3.46 14.37 -6.11
C LEU A 143 4.86 14.60 -5.49
N LEU A 144 5.92 14.07 -6.12
CA LEU A 144 7.30 14.37 -5.71
C LEU A 144 7.73 15.80 -6.08
N GLN A 145 7.14 16.36 -7.14
CA GLN A 145 7.58 17.63 -7.74
C GLN A 145 7.00 18.87 -7.05
N GLY A 146 5.93 18.72 -6.26
CA GLY A 146 5.25 19.82 -5.58
C GLY A 146 4.13 20.41 -6.42
#